data_AF-A0A6M8V7T3-F1
#
_entry.id   AF-A0A6M8V7T3-F1
#
_cell.length_a   1.000
_cell.length_b   1.000
_cell.length_c   1.000
_cell.angle_alpha   90.00
_cell.angle_beta   90.00
_cell.angle_gamma   90.00
#
_symmetry.space_group_name_H-M   'P 1'
#
loop_
_entity.id
_entity.type
_entity.pdbx_description
1 polymer ?
#
loop_
_entity_poly.entity_id
_entity_poly.type
_entity_poly.pdbx_seq_one_letter_code
_entity_poly.pdbx_strand_id
1 'polypeptide(L)' 'MEKRIKKYNLHDSAQYEDEIEYWKKVPPEEKLSILQELREQYIELFNKQELYNESRKGLRRVYKITQLSRS' A
#
# COMPACT_ATOMS: atom_id res chain seq x y z
N MET A 1 10.28 -13.44 -15.97
CA MET A 1 9.13 -13.79 -15.11
C MET A 1 7.93 -14.01 -16.01
N GLU A 2 7.37 -15.21 -16.01
CA GLU A 2 6.09 -15.48 -16.69
C GLU A 2 4.98 -14.66 -16.03
N LYS A 3 4.30 -13.81 -16.80
CA LYS A 3 3.15 -13.05 -16.31
C LYS A 3 1.93 -13.98 -16.29
N ARG A 4 1.61 -14.56 -15.13
CA ARG A 4 0.34 -15.26 -14.92
C ARG A 4 -0.77 -14.24 -14.70
N ILE A 5 -1.70 -14.14 -15.64
CA ILE A 5 -2.90 -13.31 -15.50
C ILE A 5 -3.98 -14.15 -14.83
N LYS A 6 -4.26 -13.90 -13.54
CA LYS A 6 -5.41 -14.53 -12.84
C LYS A 6 -6.69 -13.84 -13.32
N LYS A 7 -7.62 -14.61 -13.90
CA LYS A 7 -8.94 -14.07 -14.31
C LYS A 7 -9.85 -13.97 -13.09
N TYR A 8 -10.18 -12.74 -12.70
CA TYR A 8 -11.04 -12.47 -11.55
C TYR A 8 -12.53 -12.58 -11.93
N ASN A 9 -13.34 -13.18 -11.06
CA ASN A 9 -14.79 -13.16 -11.13
C ASN A 9 -15.33 -12.35 -9.93
N LEU A 10 -15.94 -11.20 -10.21
CA LEU A 10 -16.44 -10.26 -9.20
C LEU A 10 -17.52 -10.85 -8.27
N HIS A 11 -18.14 -11.97 -8.64
CA HIS A 11 -19.19 -12.61 -7.87
C HIS A 11 -18.77 -13.92 -7.19
N ASP A 12 -17.49 -14.30 -7.29
CA ASP A 12 -16.97 -15.52 -6.69
C ASP A 12 -16.38 -15.23 -5.31
N SER A 13 -17.12 -15.59 -4.25
CA SER A 13 -16.69 -15.38 -2.87
C SER A 13 -15.44 -16.17 -2.51
N ALA A 14 -15.19 -17.32 -3.14
CA ALA A 14 -14.01 -18.15 -2.86
C ALA A 14 -12.69 -17.45 -3.26
N GLN A 15 -12.73 -16.56 -4.26
CA GLN A 15 -11.56 -15.79 -4.67
C GLN A 15 -11.09 -14.82 -3.58
N TYR A 16 -12.02 -14.29 -2.79
CA TYR A 16 -11.71 -13.42 -1.65
C TYR A 16 -11.13 -14.19 -0.47
N GLU A 17 -11.55 -15.44 -0.26
CA GLU A 17 -10.99 -16.29 0.81
C GLU A 17 -9.51 -16.63 0.54
N ASP A 18 -9.18 -17.02 -0.69
CA ASP A 18 -7.79 -17.28 -1.12
C ASP A 18 -6.89 -16.04 -0.94
N GLU A 19 -7.42 -14.85 -1.26
CA GLU A 19 -6.69 -13.60 -1.09
C GLU A 19 -6.47 -13.25 0.38
N ILE A 20 -7.48 -13.42 1.22
CA ILE A 20 -7.33 -13.22 2.66
C ILE A 20 -6.25 -14.14 3.21
N GLU A 21 -6.22 -15.40 2.80
CA GLU A 21 -5.20 -16.35 3.25
C GLU A 21 -3.80 -15.97 2.74
N TYR A 22 -3.68 -15.57 1.47
CA TYR A 22 -2.45 -15.03 0.91
C TYR A 22 -1.94 -13.85 1.75
N TRP A 23 -2.78 -12.83 1.96
CA TRP A 23 -2.42 -11.65 2.73
C TRP A 23 -2.10 -11.97 4.18
N LYS A 24 -2.70 -13.00 4.80
CA LYS A 24 -2.30 -13.43 6.15
C LYS A 24 -0.87 -13.97 6.20
N LYS A 25 -0.40 -14.61 5.12
CA LYS A 25 0.95 -15.21 5.03
C LYS A 25 2.05 -14.20 4.68
N VAL A 26 1.72 -13.12 3.99
CA VAL A 26 2.70 -12.07 3.65
C VAL A 26 3.24 -11.40 4.92
N PRO A 27 4.56 -11.15 5.06
CA PRO A 27 5.14 -10.39 6.16
C PRO A 27 4.61 -8.95 6.24
N PRO A 28 4.51 -8.35 7.43
CA PRO A 28 4.08 -6.96 7.58
C PRO A 28 4.87 -5.95 6.74
N GLU A 29 6.19 -6.13 6.65
CA GLU A 29 7.10 -5.25 5.90
C GLU A 29 6.81 -5.28 4.40
N GLU A 30 6.54 -6.48 3.87
CA GLU A 30 6.22 -6.68 2.46
C GLU A 30 4.83 -6.13 2.13
N LYS A 31 3.84 -6.27 3.03
CA LYS A 31 2.54 -5.59 2.87
C LYS A 31 2.69 -4.08 2.79
N LEU A 32 3.52 -3.50 3.66
CA LEU A 32 3.78 -2.06 3.67
C LEU A 32 4.43 -1.61 2.36
N SER A 33 5.36 -2.40 1.83
CA SER A 33 5.99 -2.14 0.53
C SER A 33 4.97 -2.16 -0.61
N ILE A 34 4.14 -3.20 -0.69
CA ILE A 34 3.11 -3.33 -1.74
C ILE A 34 2.08 -2.20 -1.64
N LEU A 35 1.64 -1.85 -0.43
CA LEU A 35 0.73 -0.72 -0.21
C LEU A 35 1.34 0.61 -0.66
N GLN A 36 2.64 0.80 -0.45
CA GLN A 36 3.34 2.01 -0.89
C GLN A 36 3.38 2.10 -2.42
N GLU A 37 3.65 0.99 -3.11
CA GLU A 37 3.63 0.93 -4.57
C GLU A 37 2.23 1.23 -5.13
N LEU A 38 1.19 0.58 -4.60
CA LEU A 38 -0.20 0.83 -5.02
C LEU A 38 -0.62 2.29 -4.80
N ARG A 39 -0.17 2.89 -3.69
CA ARG A 39 -0.43 4.30 -3.39
C ARG A 39 0.24 5.20 -4.44
N GLU A 40 1.49 4.95 -4.80
CA GLU A 40 2.23 5.73 -5.81
C GLU A 40 1.57 5.64 -7.19
N GLN A 41 1.20 4.43 -7.62
CA GLN A 41 0.47 4.22 -8.87
C GLN A 41 -0.87 4.97 -8.88
N TYR A 42 -1.62 4.94 -7.77
CA TYR A 42 -2.87 5.69 -7.66
C TYR A 42 -2.65 7.20 -7.77
N ILE A 43 -1.61 7.73 -7.13
CA ILE A 43 -1.31 9.16 -7.19
C ILE A 43 -0.97 9.59 -8.61
N GLU A 44 -0.15 8.81 -9.31
CA GLU A 44 0.23 9.05 -10.70
C GLU A 44 -0.99 9.00 -11.61
N LEU A 45 -1.79 7.93 -11.52
CA LEU A 45 -2.97 7.72 -12.36
C LEU A 45 -4.01 8.84 -12.25
N PHE A 46 -4.18 9.40 -11.05
CA PHE A 46 -5.17 10.45 -10.79
C PHE A 46 -4.55 11.85 -10.67
N ASN A 47 -3.27 12.02 -11.04
CA ASN A 47 -2.52 13.27 -10.99
C ASN A 47 -2.62 14.00 -9.62
N LYS A 48 -2.51 13.26 -8.51
CA LYS A 48 -2.66 13.76 -7.13
C LYS A 48 -1.34 14.13 -6.47
N GLN A 49 -0.32 14.47 -7.25
CA GLN A 49 1.04 14.62 -6.76
C GLN A 49 1.18 15.74 -5.71
N GLU A 50 0.47 16.85 -5.88
CA GLU A 50 0.49 17.96 -4.91
C GLU A 50 -0.06 17.53 -3.54
N LEU A 51 -1.24 16.92 -3.51
CA LEU A 51 -1.87 16.40 -2.29
C LEU A 51 -0.97 15.36 -1.59
N TYR A 52 -0.31 14.50 -2.37
CA TYR A 52 0.64 13.54 -1.82
C TYR A 52 1.85 14.24 -1.17
N ASN A 53 2.45 15.22 -1.86
CA ASN A 53 3.58 15.97 -1.35
C ASN A 53 3.23 16.71 -0.05
N GLU A 54 2.03 17.30 0.04
CA GLU A 54 1.55 17.93 1.27
C GLU A 54 1.40 16.93 2.42
N SER A 55 0.78 15.78 2.17
CA SER A 55 0.62 14.73 3.17
C SER A 55 1.98 14.25 3.72
N ARG A 56 3.00 14.16 2.85
CA ARG A 56 4.37 13.77 3.23
C ARG A 56 5.05 14.81 4.10
N LYS A 57 4.77 16.11 3.93
CA LYS A 57 5.30 17.16 4.82
C LYS A 57 4.78 16.98 6.25
N GLY A 58 3.48 16.66 6.40
CA GLY A 58 2.87 16.35 7.70
C GLY A 58 3.51 15.13 8.37
N LEU A 59 3.68 14.05 7.62
CA LEU A 59 4.29 12.82 8.13
C LEU A 59 5.73 13.03 8.62
N ARG A 60 6.55 13.78 7.86
CA ARG A 60 7.93 14.12 8.28
C ARG A 60 7.94 14.90 9.59
N ARG A 61 6.99 15.83 9.77
CA ARG A 61 6.88 16.62 11.00
C ARG A 61 6.54 15.73 12.19
N VAL A 62 5.57 14.83 12.05
CA VAL A 62 5.22 13.85 13.09
C VAL A 62 6.40 12.94 13.42
N TYR A 63 7.07 12.39 12.41
CA TYR A 63 8.26 11.55 12.61
C TYR A 63 9.37 12.28 13.36
N LYS A 64 9.63 13.55 13.01
CA LYS A 64 10.62 14.37 13.72
C LYS A 64 10.25 14.55 15.19
N ILE A 65 8.99 14.84 15.50
CA ILE A 65 8.50 14.99 16.88
C ILE A 65 8.67 13.68 17.66
N THR A 66 8.30 12.54 17.08
CA THR A 66 8.39 11.24 17.77
C THR A 66 9.83 10.75 17.98
N GLN A 67 10.77 11.13 17.12
CA GLN A 67 12.20 10.89 17.35
C GLN A 67 12.72 11.77 18.49
N LEU A 68 12.38 13.05 18.49
CA LEU A 68 12.78 13.99 19.55
C LEU A 68 12.19 13.62 20.92
N SER A 69 10.96 13.08 20.96
CA SER A 69 10.33 12.66 22.22
C SER A 69 10.88 11.35 22.79
N ARG A 70 11.72 10.63 22.03
CA ARG A 70 12.40 9.41 22.46
C ARG A 70 13.84 9.67 22.91
N SER A 71 14.30 10.92 22.80
CA SER A 71 15.62 11.42 23.22
C SER A 71 15.52 12.03 24.62
#